data_AF-A0A965VT20-F1
#
_entry.id   AF-A0A965VT20-F1
#
_cell.length_a   1.000
_cell.length_b   1.000
_cell.length_c   1.000
_cell.angle_alpha   90.00
_cell.angle_beta   90.00
_cell.angle_gamma   90.00
#
_symmetry.space_group_name_H-M   'P 1'
#
loop_
_entity.id
_entity.type
_entity.pdbx_description
1 polymer ?
#
loop_
_entity_poly.entity_id
_entity_poly.type
_entity_poly.pdbx_seq_one_letter_code
_entity_poly.pdbx_strand_id
1 'polypeptide(L)'
;MHDDGGTPCALISLSDLKITNYQDGASVEIESADEHKTLVSEFRDEYLLAIDQMGPDAFAAGLLFPAIPLDFKSGLGIKEVREYLSQL
;
A
#
# COMPACT_ATOMS: atom_id res chain seq x y z
N MET A 1 -1.24 1.92 -9.08
CA MET A 1 -1.85 2.85 -10.08
C MET A 1 -0.76 3.24 -11.07
N HIS A 2 -1.15 3.59 -12.30
CA HIS A 2 -0.20 3.86 -13.38
C HIS A 2 -0.42 5.25 -13.96
N ASP A 3 0.63 5.83 -14.53
CA ASP A 3 0.54 7.05 -15.33
C ASP A 3 -0.02 6.76 -16.74
N ASP A 4 -0.16 7.81 -17.56
CA ASP A 4 -0.66 7.70 -18.94
C ASP A 4 0.23 6.81 -19.84
N GLY A 5 1.49 6.62 -19.46
CA GLY A 5 2.42 5.71 -20.13
C GLY A 5 2.33 4.26 -19.64
N GLY A 6 1.47 3.98 -18.66
CA GLY A 6 1.34 2.66 -18.03
C GLY A 6 2.43 2.35 -17.00
N THR A 7 3.26 3.33 -16.61
CA THR A 7 4.30 3.13 -15.60
C THR A 7 3.69 3.22 -14.20
N PRO A 8 3.99 2.30 -13.27
CA PRO A 8 3.50 2.38 -11.91
C PRO A 8 3.96 3.67 -11.24
N CYS A 9 3.01 4.42 -10.67
CA CYS A 9 3.29 5.78 -10.18
C CYS A 9 2.69 6.07 -8.81
N ALA A 10 1.78 5.23 -8.32
CA ALA A 10 1.16 5.39 -7.00
C ALA A 10 0.67 4.07 -6.40
N LEU A 11 0.59 4.03 -5.08
CA LEU A 11 0.03 2.93 -4.29
C LEU A 11 -1.22 3.42 -3.57
N ILE A 12 -2.20 2.52 -3.39
CA ILE A 12 -3.35 2.75 -2.52
C ILE A 12 -3.25 1.83 -1.31
N SER A 13 -3.35 2.40 -0.12
CA SER A 13 -3.30 1.68 1.15
C SER A 13 -4.67 1.07 1.45
N LEU A 14 -4.73 -0.23 1.75
CA LEU A 14 -5.99 -0.90 2.11
C LEU A 14 -6.41 -0.62 3.56
N SER A 15 -5.51 -0.15 4.42
CA SER A 15 -5.85 0.18 5.81
C SER A 15 -6.71 1.44 5.89
N ASP A 16 -6.25 2.52 5.26
CA ASP A 16 -6.83 3.86 5.37
C ASP A 16 -7.37 4.44 4.05
N LEU A 17 -7.22 3.71 2.93
CA LEU A 17 -7.63 4.13 1.58
C LEU A 17 -6.90 5.36 1.06
N LYS A 18 -5.79 5.77 1.65
CA LYS A 18 -4.99 6.87 1.11
C LYS A 18 -4.11 6.42 -0.04
N ILE A 19 -3.78 7.36 -0.92
CA ILE A 19 -2.89 7.13 -2.05
C ILE A 19 -1.54 7.77 -1.75
N THR A 20 -0.46 7.00 -1.92
CA THR A 20 0.91 7.54 -1.96
C THR A 20 1.32 7.70 -3.41
N ASN A 21 1.46 8.94 -3.88
CA ASN A 21 1.93 9.28 -5.23
C ASN A 21 3.46 9.45 -5.25
N TYR A 22 4.13 8.90 -6.27
CA TYR A 22 5.58 8.86 -6.45
C TYR A 22 6.08 9.63 -7.69
N GLN A 23 5.24 10.38 -8.42
CA GLN A 23 5.60 10.97 -9.71
C GLN A 23 6.66 12.09 -9.64
N ASP A 24 6.68 12.90 -8.57
CA ASP A 24 7.47 14.14 -8.52
C ASP A 24 8.81 13.99 -7.76
N GLY A 25 9.37 12.78 -7.71
CA GLY A 25 10.63 12.49 -7.00
C GLY A 25 10.53 12.54 -5.47
N ALA A 26 9.35 12.85 -4.93
CA ALA A 26 8.99 12.73 -3.52
C ALA A 26 7.65 12.01 -3.39
N SER A 27 7.49 11.23 -2.32
CA SER A 27 6.22 10.57 -2.02
C SER A 27 5.25 11.57 -1.37
N VAL A 28 4.09 11.78 -1.99
CA VAL A 28 3.02 12.64 -1.44
C VAL A 28 1.80 11.79 -1.14
N GLU A 29 1.23 11.97 0.05
CA GLU A 29 0.00 11.29 0.45
C GLU A 29 -1.21 12.15 0.09
N ILE A 30 -2.20 11.55 -0.56
CA ILE A 30 -3.44 12.21 -1.00
C ILE A 30 -4.65 11.33 -0.68
N GLU A 31 -5.82 11.96 -0.56
CA GLU A 31 -7.09 11.26 -0.41
C GLU A 31 -7.48 10.53 -1.70
N SER A 32 -8.03 9.32 -1.57
CA SER A 32 -8.60 8.61 -2.71
C SER A 32 -9.97 9.13 -3.09
N ALA A 33 -10.19 9.30 -4.39
CA ALA A 33 -11.52 9.45 -4.97
C ALA A 33 -12.37 8.17 -4.80
N ASP A 34 -13.69 8.32 -4.82
CA ASP A 34 -14.63 7.22 -4.55
C ASP A 34 -14.51 6.06 -5.55
N GLU A 35 -14.17 6.34 -6.81
CA GLU A 35 -13.91 5.29 -7.81
C GLU A 35 -12.78 4.34 -7.38
N HIS A 36 -11.70 4.87 -6.79
CA HIS A 36 -10.62 4.03 -6.28
C HIS A 36 -11.09 3.15 -5.12
N LYS A 37 -11.94 3.71 -4.23
CA LYS A 37 -12.47 2.98 -3.07
C LYS A 37 -13.37 1.84 -3.52
N THR A 38 -14.23 2.09 -4.51
CA THR A 38 -15.05 1.05 -5.13
C THR A 38 -14.19 -0.04 -5.79
N LEU A 39 -13.10 0.34 -6.46
CA LEU A 39 -12.22 -0.62 -7.12
C LEU A 39 -11.52 -1.58 -6.14
N VAL A 40 -11.17 -1.10 -4.95
CA VAL A 40 -10.42 -1.89 -3.96
C VAL A 40 -11.29 -2.43 -2.82
N SER A 41 -12.62 -2.29 -2.88
CA SER A 41 -13.49 -2.58 -1.73
C SER A 41 -13.39 -4.02 -1.26
N GLU A 42 -13.44 -4.98 -2.19
CA GLU A 42 -13.36 -6.42 -1.85
C GLU A 42 -11.99 -6.77 -1.25
N PHE A 43 -10.90 -6.28 -1.86
CA PHE A 43 -9.55 -6.45 -1.34
C PHE A 43 -9.38 -5.84 0.05
N ARG A 44 -10.02 -4.69 0.31
CA ARG A 44 -9.99 -4.05 1.62
C ARG A 44 -10.71 -4.87 2.67
N ASP A 45 -11.90 -5.38 2.35
CA ASP A 45 -12.68 -6.20 3.29
C ASP A 45 -11.90 -7.47 3.67
N GLU A 46 -11.29 -8.14 2.69
CA GLU A 46 -10.40 -9.30 2.92
C GLU A 46 -9.16 -8.93 3.75
N TYR A 47 -8.52 -7.81 3.43
CA TYR A 47 -7.36 -7.30 4.17
C TYR A 47 -7.70 -7.04 5.64
N LEU A 48 -8.79 -6.32 5.91
CA LEU A 48 -9.20 -5.98 7.28
C LEU A 48 -9.56 -7.23 8.08
N LEU A 49 -10.23 -8.20 7.46
CA LEU A 49 -10.53 -9.48 8.08
C LEU A 49 -9.25 -10.27 8.42
N ALA A 50 -8.27 -10.31 7.51
CA ALA A 50 -7.00 -10.98 7.75
C ALA A 50 -6.21 -10.32 8.90
N ILE A 51 -6.16 -8.99 8.94
CA ILE A 51 -5.48 -8.25 10.02
C ILE A 51 -6.16 -8.49 11.37
N ASP A 52 -7.48 -8.48 11.44
CA ASP A 52 -8.23 -8.77 12.67
C ASP A 52 -7.95 -10.19 13.20
N GLN A 53 -7.88 -11.18 12.31
CA GLN A 53 -7.61 -12.56 12.67
C GLN A 53 -6.17 -12.82 13.13
N MET A 54 -5.19 -12.15 12.51
CA MET A 54 -3.77 -12.38 12.79
C MET A 54 -3.24 -11.53 13.96
N GLY A 55 -3.86 -10.38 14.23
CA GLY A 55 -3.45 -9.45 15.27
C GLY A 55 -2.33 -8.49 14.85
N PRO A 56 -1.99 -7.50 15.70
CA PRO A 56 -1.10 -6.38 15.34
C PRO A 56 0.36 -6.78 15.11
N ASP A 57 0.84 -7.83 15.77
CA ASP A 57 2.25 -8.28 15.68
C ASP A 57 2.46 -9.36 14.61
N ALA A 58 1.46 -9.62 13.77
CA ALA A 58 1.46 -10.72 12.81
C ALA A 58 2.64 -10.68 11.83
N PHE A 59 3.09 -9.48 11.43
CA PHE A 59 4.25 -9.35 10.55
C PHE A 59 5.54 -9.79 11.24
N ALA A 60 5.83 -9.26 12.42
CA ALA A 60 7.02 -9.61 13.18
C ALA A 60 7.03 -11.10 13.59
N ALA A 61 5.86 -11.68 13.82
CA ALA A 61 5.68 -13.11 14.09
C ALA A 61 5.79 -14.01 12.83
N GLY A 62 5.92 -13.44 11.63
CA GLY A 62 6.01 -14.18 10.36
C GLY A 62 4.69 -14.81 9.91
N LEU A 63 3.55 -14.27 10.35
CA LEU A 63 2.20 -14.73 10.02
C LEU A 63 1.54 -13.88 8.92
N LEU A 64 1.93 -12.60 8.80
CA LEU A 64 1.48 -11.68 7.77
C LEU A 64 2.57 -11.44 6.73
N PHE A 65 2.23 -11.58 5.46
CA PHE A 65 3.14 -11.34 4.33
C PHE A 65 2.58 -10.23 3.43
N PRO A 66 2.99 -8.97 3.62
CA PRO A 66 2.50 -7.87 2.81
C PRO A 66 3.03 -7.97 1.37
N ALA A 67 2.14 -7.89 0.39
CA ALA A 67 2.48 -7.81 -1.02
C ALA A 67 2.59 -6.35 -1.46
N ILE A 68 3.80 -5.78 -1.36
CA ILE A 68 4.06 -4.38 -1.71
C ILE A 68 4.71 -4.32 -3.10
N PRO A 69 4.07 -3.69 -4.10
CA PRO A 69 4.73 -3.41 -5.37
C PRO A 69 5.95 -2.51 -5.16
N LEU A 70 7.06 -2.80 -5.86
CA LEU A 70 8.31 -2.04 -5.73
C LEU A 70 8.86 -1.63 -7.09
N ASP A 71 9.33 -0.38 -7.18
CA ASP A 71 10.21 0.08 -8.23
C ASP A 71 11.30 1.00 -7.66
N PHE A 72 12.55 0.55 -7.76
CA PHE A 72 13.70 1.28 -7.23
C PHE A 72 14.05 2.54 -8.03
N LYS A 73 13.59 2.65 -9.29
CA LYS A 73 13.86 3.84 -10.10
C LYS A 73 13.01 5.02 -9.66
N SER A 74 11.70 4.80 -9.46
CA SER A 74 10.78 5.81 -8.95
C SER A 74 10.79 5.94 -7.43
N GLY A 75 11.29 4.92 -6.71
CA GLY A 75 11.19 4.85 -5.25
C GLY A 75 9.84 4.34 -4.74
N LEU A 76 8.97 3.89 -5.65
CA LEU A 76 7.66 3.33 -5.34
C LEU A 76 7.79 2.12 -4.40
N GLY A 77 7.01 2.13 -3.32
CA GLY A 77 6.95 1.04 -2.33
C GLY A 77 8.06 1.07 -1.28
N ILE A 78 9.11 1.90 -1.45
CA ILE A 78 10.25 1.92 -0.52
C ILE A 78 9.83 2.43 0.87
N LYS A 79 8.90 3.38 0.94
CA LYS A 79 8.36 3.92 2.21
C LYS A 79 7.67 2.80 3.00
N GLU A 80 6.74 2.11 2.37
CA GLU A 80 5.90 1.08 2.98
C GLU A 80 6.75 -0.13 3.43
N VAL A 81 7.73 -0.55 2.61
CA VAL A 81 8.66 -1.60 3.03
C VAL A 81 9.44 -1.20 4.28
N ARG A 82 9.92 0.05 4.37
CA ARG A 82 10.64 0.53 5.56
C ARG A 82 9.76 0.56 6.80
N GLU A 83 8.48 0.89 6.65
CA GLU A 83 7.51 0.86 7.76
C GLU A 83 7.35 -0.56 8.31
N TYR A 84 7.20 -1.57 7.44
CA TYR A 84 7.17 -2.97 7.91
C TYR A 84 8.49 -3.41 8.53
N LEU A 85 9.63 -3.10 7.90
CA LEU A 85 10.94 -3.44 8.47
C LEU A 85 11.20 -2.79 9.83
N SER A 86 10.56 -1.65 10.13
CA SER A 86 10.68 -1.00 11.45
C SER A 86 9.96 -1.72 12.59
N GLN A 87 9.14 -2.73 12.27
CA GLN A 87 8.43 -3.58 13.23
C GLN A 87 9.24 -4.82 13.65
N LEU A 88 10.40 -5.06 13.04
CA LEU A 88 11.33 -6.15 13.36
C LEU A 88 12.36 -5.72 14.40
#